data_AF-A0A7S1RPF2-F1
#
_entry.id   AF-A0A7S1RPF2-F1
#
_cell.length_a   1.000
_cell.length_b   1.000
_cell.length_c   1.000
_cell.angle_alpha   90.00
_cell.angle_beta   90.00
_cell.angle_gamma   90.00
#
_symmetry.space_group_name_H-M   'P 1'
#
loop_
_entity.id
_entity.type
_entity.pdbx_description
1 polymer ?
#
loop_
_entity_poly.entity_id
_entity_poly.type
_entity_poly.pdbx_seq_one_letter_code
_entity_poly.pdbx_strand_id
1 'polypeptide(L)'
;ADFCVSLDHVNEPDAWYGGQWCYVSKECTSAAPANGTGSLRVKLCTEGKDNMSREKTPEEMIKFAEQHDMEVGAILKWAYPTERKAMWPLVKDAFMAPTDLTVLPNPLELMNNPVGKAALRESTETAHSRLGEIIASNKPVILDSHEGTPPFAVIRGDMVHLVTYDHSPDMHHL
;
A
#
# COMPACT_ATOMS: atom_id res chain seq x y z
N ALA A 1 -3.94 1.78 21.86
CA ALA A 1 -4.07 2.78 20.79
C ALA A 1 -5.35 2.49 20.04
N ASP A 2 -6.14 3.52 19.74
CA ASP A 2 -7.49 3.32 19.20
C ASP A 2 -7.43 3.18 17.68
N PHE A 3 -6.55 3.94 17.03
CA PHE A 3 -6.27 3.81 15.59
C PHE A 3 -4.88 4.35 15.27
N CYS A 4 -4.14 3.70 14.37
CA CYS A 4 -2.80 4.14 13.96
C CYS A 4 -2.72 4.22 12.45
N VAL A 5 -1.94 5.17 11.93
CA VAL A 5 -1.72 5.35 10.48
C VAL A 5 -0.25 5.63 10.19
N SER A 6 0.16 5.39 8.96
CA SER A 6 1.52 5.66 8.49
C SER A 6 1.84 7.15 8.55
N LEU A 7 3.05 7.47 9.01
CA LEU A 7 3.56 8.85 9.05
C LEU A 7 3.86 9.37 7.65
N ASP A 8 4.47 8.50 6.84
CA ASP A 8 4.63 8.67 5.41
C ASP A 8 4.17 7.38 4.72
N HIS A 9 3.70 7.53 3.49
CA HIS A 9 3.25 6.42 2.66
C HIS A 9 4.43 5.72 2.00
N VAL A 10 5.70 6.08 2.21
CA VAL A 10 6.83 5.45 1.50
C VAL A 10 7.30 4.16 2.19
N ASN A 11 7.59 3.12 1.39
CA ASN A 11 8.18 1.86 1.86
C ASN A 11 9.69 1.96 2.15
N GLU A 12 10.03 2.77 3.15
CA GLU A 12 11.40 2.91 3.67
C GLU A 12 11.41 2.59 5.18
N PRO A 13 11.45 1.30 5.55
CA PRO A 13 11.23 0.86 6.93
C PRO A 13 12.29 1.37 7.92
N ASP A 14 13.49 1.67 7.45
CA ASP A 14 14.59 2.17 8.28
C ASP A 14 14.58 3.71 8.43
N ALA A 15 13.74 4.41 7.66
CA ALA A 15 13.58 5.85 7.78
C ALA A 15 12.71 6.20 8.99
N TRP A 16 12.97 7.36 9.62
CA TRP A 16 12.17 7.83 10.76
C TRP A 16 10.68 8.01 10.41
N TYR A 17 10.37 8.31 9.15
CA TYR A 17 9.01 8.42 8.62
C TYR A 17 8.40 7.08 8.18
N GLY A 18 9.18 5.99 8.18
CA GLY A 18 8.68 4.62 7.93
C GLY A 18 7.87 4.04 9.09
N GLY A 19 7.69 4.80 10.18
CA GLY A 19 6.86 4.46 11.34
C GLY A 19 5.38 4.84 11.18
N GLN A 20 4.62 4.64 12.25
CA GLN A 20 3.22 5.06 12.35
C GLN A 20 3.04 6.00 13.55
N TRP A 21 2.04 6.87 13.49
CA TRP A 21 1.47 7.53 14.68
C TRP A 21 0.14 6.90 15.05
N CYS A 22 -0.18 6.90 16.35
CA CYS A 22 -1.49 6.49 16.84
C CYS A 22 -2.26 7.69 17.37
N TYR A 23 -3.55 7.73 17.02
CA TYR A 23 -4.55 8.47 17.76
C TYR A 23 -4.94 7.66 18.99
N VAL A 24 -4.93 8.33 20.13
CA VAL A 24 -5.24 7.74 21.43
C VAL A 24 -6.14 8.68 22.22
N SER A 25 -6.85 8.10 23.18
CA SER A 25 -7.68 8.87 24.10
C SER A 25 -6.90 9.97 24.84
N LYS A 26 -7.61 11.03 25.26
CA LYS A 26 -7.03 12.14 26.03
C LYS A 26 -6.42 11.72 27.37
N GLU A 27 -6.81 10.56 27.90
CA GLU A 27 -6.28 9.97 29.13
C GLU A 27 -4.85 9.45 28.96
N CYS A 28 -4.36 9.28 27.72
CA CYS A 28 -2.99 8.87 27.46
C CYS A 28 -2.00 10.02 27.72
N THR A 29 -1.55 10.15 28.96
CA THR A 29 -0.67 11.25 29.42
C THR A 29 0.70 11.29 28.74
N SER A 30 1.19 10.15 28.24
CA SER A 30 2.46 10.05 27.51
C SER A 30 2.39 10.53 26.05
N ALA A 31 1.19 10.79 25.52
CA ALA A 31 0.99 11.26 24.15
C ALA A 31 0.92 12.80 24.11
N ALA A 32 1.17 13.43 22.96
CA ALA A 32 1.00 14.87 22.78
C ALA A 32 -0.45 15.22 22.41
N PRO A 33 -1.00 16.38 22.79
CA PRO A 33 -2.30 16.82 22.30
C PRO A 33 -2.36 16.81 20.76
N ALA A 34 -3.43 16.26 20.20
CA ALA A 34 -3.66 16.36 18.76
C ALA A 34 -4.17 17.77 18.44
N ASN A 35 -3.54 18.46 17.48
CA ASN A 35 -3.95 19.80 17.09
C ASN A 35 -5.39 19.79 16.56
N GLY A 36 -6.19 20.79 16.97
CA GLY A 36 -7.57 20.94 16.53
C GLY A 36 -8.60 20.08 17.27
N THR A 37 -8.20 19.35 18.31
CA THR A 37 -9.13 18.57 19.16
C THR A 37 -8.70 18.54 20.62
N GLY A 38 -9.68 18.62 21.53
CA GLY A 38 -9.46 18.44 22.97
C GLY A 38 -9.66 17.00 23.46
N SER A 39 -10.11 16.09 22.59
CA SER A 39 -10.50 14.72 22.96
C SER A 39 -9.46 13.66 22.61
N LEU A 40 -8.50 13.99 21.74
CA LEU A 40 -7.49 13.05 21.26
C LEU A 40 -6.07 13.53 21.50
N ARG A 41 -5.17 12.56 21.58
CA ARG A 41 -3.72 12.76 21.64
C ARG A 41 -3.06 11.91 20.56
N VAL A 42 -1.84 12.26 20.20
CA VAL A 42 -1.01 11.56 19.22
C VAL A 42 0.33 11.16 19.81
N LYS A 43 0.82 9.99 19.43
CA LYS A 43 2.18 9.53 19.74
C LYS A 43 2.72 8.67 18.60
N LEU A 44 4.04 8.49 18.58
CA LEU A 44 4.66 7.47 17.74
C LEU A 44 4.28 6.07 18.26
N CYS A 45 4.04 5.16 17.33
CA CYS A 45 3.75 3.77 17.63
C CYS A 45 5.01 3.06 18.13
N THR A 46 4.81 2.07 19.00
CA THR A 46 5.83 1.11 19.41
C THR A 46 5.45 -0.26 18.88
N GLU A 47 6.29 -0.84 18.01
CA GLU A 47 6.11 -2.17 17.43
C GLU A 47 5.96 -3.23 18.52
N GLY A 48 5.02 -4.17 18.33
CA GLY A 48 4.71 -5.23 19.30
C GLY A 48 4.05 -4.76 20.62
N LYS A 49 3.80 -3.45 20.78
CA LYS A 49 3.11 -2.89 21.95
C LYS A 49 1.81 -2.17 21.58
N ASP A 50 1.84 -1.35 20.54
CA ASP A 50 0.66 -0.66 20.04
C ASP A 50 -0.09 -1.52 19.01
N ASN A 51 -1.41 -1.34 18.91
CA ASN A 51 -2.24 -2.01 17.91
C ASN A 51 -2.06 -1.31 16.55
N MET A 52 -0.93 -1.57 15.90
CA MET A 52 -0.50 -0.90 14.68
C MET A 52 -1.28 -1.40 13.46
N SER A 53 -1.82 -0.49 12.65
CA SER A 53 -2.57 -0.88 11.45
C SER A 53 -1.70 -1.59 10.42
N ARG A 54 -0.39 -1.29 10.36
CA ARG A 54 0.54 -1.96 9.46
C ARG A 54 0.76 -3.45 9.78
N GLU A 55 0.46 -3.86 11.01
CA GLU A 55 0.60 -5.25 11.46
C GLU A 55 -0.67 -6.06 11.14
N LYS A 56 -1.78 -5.38 10.85
CA LYS A 56 -3.03 -6.01 10.44
C LYS A 56 -2.91 -6.54 9.02
N THR A 57 -3.56 -7.65 8.78
CA THR A 57 -3.71 -8.25 7.45
C THR A 57 -4.63 -7.40 6.57
N PRO A 58 -4.49 -7.44 5.23
CA PRO A 58 -5.40 -6.71 4.33
C PRO A 58 -6.87 -7.01 4.60
N GLU A 59 -7.20 -8.27 4.91
CA GLU A 59 -8.54 -8.75 5.21
C GLU A 59 -9.09 -8.14 6.50
N GLU A 60 -8.26 -8.01 7.54
CA GLU A 60 -8.64 -7.31 8.78
C GLU A 60 -8.90 -5.83 8.54
N MET A 61 -8.11 -5.19 7.66
CA MET A 61 -8.29 -3.77 7.31
C MET A 61 -9.52 -3.53 6.44
N ILE A 62 -9.84 -4.44 5.52
CA ILE A 62 -11.09 -4.40 4.74
C ILE A 62 -12.28 -4.51 5.68
N LYS A 63 -12.27 -5.48 6.60
CA LYS A 63 -13.32 -5.62 7.61
C LYS A 63 -13.44 -4.39 8.52
N PHE A 64 -12.31 -3.79 8.90
CA PHE A 64 -12.31 -2.53 9.65
C PHE A 64 -12.98 -1.40 8.84
N ALA A 65 -12.67 -1.28 7.55
CA ALA A 65 -13.29 -0.28 6.68
C ALA A 65 -14.81 -0.48 6.59
N GLU A 66 -15.28 -1.71 6.40
CA GLU A 66 -16.71 -2.05 6.39
C GLU A 66 -17.41 -1.72 7.71
N GLN A 67 -16.79 -2.05 8.85
CA GLN A 67 -17.35 -1.80 10.18
C GLN A 67 -17.51 -0.31 10.52
N HIS A 68 -16.71 0.53 9.87
CA HIS A 68 -16.66 1.96 10.13
C HIS A 68 -17.16 2.83 8.96
N ASP A 69 -17.75 2.23 7.94
CA ASP A 69 -18.25 2.90 6.73
C ASP A 69 -17.18 3.78 6.06
N MET A 70 -16.00 3.19 5.83
CA MET A 70 -14.83 3.85 5.27
C MET A 70 -14.45 3.26 3.92
N GLU A 71 -13.88 4.09 3.05
CA GLU A 71 -13.38 3.64 1.75
C GLU A 71 -12.15 2.74 1.94
N VAL A 72 -12.20 1.54 1.37
CA VAL A 72 -11.20 0.48 1.56
C VAL A 72 -9.82 0.93 1.09
N GLY A 73 -9.72 1.56 -0.09
CA GLY A 73 -8.47 2.00 -0.66
C GLY A 73 -7.73 3.01 0.21
N ALA A 74 -8.46 3.97 0.79
CA ALA A 74 -7.95 4.96 1.73
C ALA A 74 -7.44 4.30 3.01
N ILE A 75 -8.22 3.39 3.59
CA ILE A 75 -7.82 2.65 4.79
C ILE A 75 -6.53 1.85 4.57
N LEU A 76 -6.42 1.16 3.43
CA LEU A 76 -5.21 0.40 3.08
C LEU A 76 -4.02 1.34 2.91
N LYS A 77 -4.18 2.47 2.21
CA LYS A 77 -3.12 3.49 2.05
C LYS A 77 -2.70 4.17 3.34
N TRP A 78 -3.57 4.25 4.34
CA TRP A 78 -3.23 4.72 5.68
C TRP A 78 -2.53 3.66 6.52
N ALA A 79 -2.81 2.37 6.29
CA ALA A 79 -2.23 1.28 7.05
C ALA A 79 -0.85 0.87 6.53
N TYR A 80 -0.66 0.86 5.21
CA TYR A 80 0.48 0.20 4.58
C TYR A 80 1.39 1.17 3.82
N PRO A 81 2.70 0.90 3.82
CA PRO A 81 3.62 1.65 2.99
C PRO A 81 3.43 1.31 1.51
N THR A 82 3.77 2.27 0.67
CA THR A 82 3.72 2.23 -0.80
C THR A 82 5.12 2.08 -1.36
N GLU A 83 5.31 1.03 -2.15
CA GLU A 83 6.51 0.78 -2.91
C GLU A 83 6.57 1.65 -4.16
N ARG A 84 7.72 2.28 -4.41
CA ARG A 84 7.93 3.18 -5.55
C ARG A 84 8.70 2.54 -6.71
N LYS A 85 9.46 1.47 -6.45
CA LYS A 85 10.31 0.82 -7.46
C LYS A 85 9.63 -0.36 -8.15
N ALA A 86 8.72 -1.05 -7.47
CA ALA A 86 7.96 -2.19 -7.99
C ALA A 86 6.46 -1.86 -8.07
N MET A 87 6.11 -0.84 -8.86
CA MET A 87 4.71 -0.41 -9.02
C MET A 87 3.85 -1.48 -9.67
N TRP A 88 2.54 -1.48 -9.41
CA TRP A 88 1.63 -2.51 -9.91
C TRP A 88 1.68 -2.72 -11.44
N PRO A 89 1.70 -1.67 -12.29
CA PRO A 89 1.79 -1.83 -13.74
C PRO A 89 3.06 -2.53 -14.23
N LEU A 90 4.14 -2.50 -13.45
CA LEU A 90 5.43 -3.11 -13.82
C LEU A 90 5.50 -4.60 -13.48
N VAL A 91 4.64 -5.08 -12.58
CA VAL A 91 4.78 -6.43 -12.02
C VAL A 91 3.52 -7.28 -12.05
N LYS A 92 2.36 -6.71 -12.41
CA LYS A 92 1.07 -7.43 -12.44
C LYS A 92 1.12 -8.73 -13.24
N ASP A 93 1.91 -8.80 -14.29
CA ASP A 93 1.96 -9.97 -15.18
C ASP A 93 2.64 -11.18 -14.51
N ALA A 94 3.50 -10.95 -13.50
CA ALA A 94 4.03 -12.01 -12.67
C ALA A 94 2.94 -12.74 -11.87
N PHE A 95 1.78 -12.10 -11.66
CA PHE A 95 0.64 -12.64 -10.92
C PHE A 95 -0.54 -13.06 -11.80
N MET A 96 -0.64 -12.51 -13.01
CA MET A 96 -1.77 -12.74 -13.93
C MET A 96 -1.47 -13.80 -15.01
N ALA A 97 -0.21 -14.23 -15.16
CA ALA A 97 0.15 -15.27 -16.12
C ALA A 97 -0.19 -16.69 -15.60
N PRO A 98 -0.82 -17.55 -16.41
CA PRO A 98 -0.96 -18.96 -16.09
C PRO A 98 0.41 -19.65 -16.23
N THR A 99 1.14 -19.83 -15.12
CA THR A 99 2.31 -20.74 -14.95
C THR A 99 3.15 -21.02 -16.21
N ASP A 100 3.53 -19.99 -16.95
CA ASP A 100 4.57 -20.05 -17.99
C ASP A 100 5.15 -18.64 -18.16
N LEU A 101 6.38 -18.45 -17.71
CA LEU A 101 7.07 -17.15 -17.55
C LEU A 101 7.53 -16.53 -18.89
N THR A 102 6.73 -16.60 -19.97
CA THR A 102 7.18 -16.20 -21.31
C THR A 102 6.44 -15.01 -21.94
N VAL A 103 5.50 -14.35 -21.26
CA VAL A 103 4.79 -13.20 -21.87
C VAL A 103 4.65 -12.03 -20.91
N LEU A 104 5.61 -11.09 -20.99
CA LEU A 104 5.38 -9.70 -20.57
C LEU A 104 4.44 -9.03 -21.60
N PRO A 105 3.42 -8.26 -21.20
CA PRO A 105 2.57 -7.53 -22.11
C PRO A 105 3.40 -6.51 -22.87
N ASN A 106 2.99 -6.38 -24.12
CA ASN A 106 3.71 -5.72 -25.17
C ASN A 106 4.00 -4.23 -24.87
N PRO A 107 5.26 -3.83 -24.65
CA PRO A 107 5.65 -2.43 -24.45
C PRO A 107 5.84 -1.67 -25.78
N LEU A 108 5.24 -2.15 -26.88
CA LEU A 108 5.44 -1.62 -28.24
C LEU A 108 4.92 -0.20 -28.48
N GLU A 109 4.20 0.43 -27.55
CA GLU A 109 3.76 1.83 -27.72
C GLU A 109 4.69 2.88 -27.09
N LEU A 110 5.68 2.48 -26.28
CA LEU A 110 6.65 3.40 -25.65
C LEU A 110 8.07 3.32 -26.26
N MET A 111 8.30 2.43 -27.24
CA MET A 111 9.64 1.93 -27.61
C MET A 111 10.07 2.23 -29.04
N ASN A 112 10.11 3.49 -29.46
CA ASN A 112 10.67 3.85 -30.77
C ASN A 112 12.13 4.36 -30.73
N ASN A 113 12.83 4.27 -29.59
CA ASN A 113 14.27 4.53 -29.49
C ASN A 113 14.99 3.46 -28.61
N PRO A 114 16.13 2.88 -29.05
CA PRO A 114 16.91 1.89 -28.31
C PRO A 114 17.31 2.29 -26.87
N VAL A 115 17.46 3.58 -26.58
CA VAL A 115 17.75 4.06 -25.20
C VAL A 115 16.56 3.83 -24.27
N GLY A 116 15.34 4.12 -24.74
CA GLY A 116 14.11 3.87 -23.96
C GLY A 116 13.85 2.39 -23.71
N LYS A 117 14.23 1.53 -24.67
CA LYS A 117 14.15 0.07 -24.54
C LYS A 117 15.06 -0.48 -23.44
N ALA A 118 16.30 0.00 -23.36
CA ALA A 118 17.24 -0.45 -22.33
C ALA A 118 16.78 0.00 -20.93
N ALA A 119 16.38 1.26 -20.79
CA ALA A 119 15.88 1.82 -19.53
C ALA A 119 14.61 1.10 -19.03
N LEU A 120 13.68 0.74 -19.92
CA LEU A 120 12.48 -0.01 -19.55
C LEU A 120 12.82 -1.42 -19.05
N ARG A 121 13.76 -2.12 -19.70
CA ARG A 121 14.20 -3.46 -19.27
C ARG A 121 14.88 -3.40 -17.91
N GLU A 122 15.80 -2.47 -17.71
CA GLU A 122 16.47 -2.25 -16.41
C GLU A 122 15.47 -1.91 -15.30
N SER A 123 14.49 -1.04 -15.59
CA SER A 123 13.42 -0.71 -14.64
C SER A 123 12.57 -1.93 -14.30
N THR A 124 12.29 -2.80 -15.27
CA THR A 124 11.49 -4.02 -15.06
C THR A 124 12.27 -5.04 -14.24
N GLU A 125 13.55 -5.27 -14.55
CA GLU A 125 14.41 -6.17 -13.78
C GLU A 125 14.55 -5.69 -12.32
N THR A 126 14.74 -4.39 -12.12
CA THR A 126 14.77 -3.77 -10.79
C THR A 126 13.45 -3.95 -10.03
N ALA A 127 12.32 -3.73 -10.71
CA ALA A 127 10.99 -3.93 -10.14
C ALA A 127 10.77 -5.40 -9.72
N HIS A 128 11.19 -6.36 -10.54
CA HIS A 128 11.06 -7.79 -10.24
C HIS A 128 11.95 -8.23 -9.07
N SER A 129 13.21 -7.75 -9.01
CA SER A 129 14.08 -8.02 -7.86
C SER A 129 13.47 -7.47 -6.58
N ARG A 130 12.97 -6.23 -6.62
CA ARG A 130 12.33 -5.60 -5.48
C ARG A 130 11.02 -6.29 -5.08
N LEU A 131 10.24 -6.79 -6.04
CA LEU A 131 9.05 -7.59 -5.78
C LEU A 131 9.41 -8.86 -4.98
N GLY A 132 10.50 -9.55 -5.34
CA GLY A 132 10.98 -10.72 -4.60
C GLY A 132 11.28 -10.42 -3.13
N GLU A 133 11.91 -9.28 -2.86
CA GLU A 133 12.16 -8.81 -1.47
C GLU A 133 10.86 -8.53 -0.71
N ILE A 134 9.87 -7.91 -1.37
CA ILE A 134 8.56 -7.60 -0.78
C ILE A 134 7.81 -8.88 -0.42
N ILE A 135 7.75 -9.84 -1.35
CA ILE A 135 7.14 -11.16 -1.13
C ILE A 135 7.83 -11.85 0.05
N ALA A 136 9.17 -11.90 0.05
CA ALA A 136 9.95 -12.53 1.12
C ALA A 136 9.76 -11.87 2.49
N SER A 137 9.46 -10.57 2.54
CA SER A 137 9.23 -9.84 3.80
C SER A 137 7.98 -10.31 4.55
N ASN A 138 6.99 -10.85 3.82
CA ASN A 138 5.67 -11.23 4.33
C ASN A 138 4.93 -10.09 5.09
N LYS A 139 5.34 -8.84 4.89
CA LYS A 139 4.68 -7.63 5.42
C LYS A 139 3.78 -7.04 4.33
N PRO A 140 2.59 -6.52 4.66
CA PRO A 140 1.73 -5.87 3.68
C PRO A 140 2.40 -4.63 3.07
N VAL A 141 2.41 -4.54 1.74
CA VAL A 141 2.95 -3.40 0.99
C VAL A 141 2.02 -3.06 -0.17
N ILE A 142 1.81 -1.78 -0.42
CA ILE A 142 1.06 -1.28 -1.57
C ILE A 142 1.98 -1.18 -2.77
N LEU A 143 1.58 -1.81 -3.87
CA LEU A 143 2.12 -1.53 -5.19
C LEU A 143 1.12 -0.62 -5.89
N ASP A 144 1.43 0.67 -5.95
CA ASP A 144 0.49 1.67 -6.44
C ASP A 144 0.39 1.67 -7.98
N SER A 145 -0.63 2.36 -8.48
CA SER A 145 -0.69 2.79 -9.88
C SER A 145 0.22 4.00 -10.11
N HIS A 146 0.45 4.36 -11.37
CA HIS A 146 1.17 5.59 -11.71
C HIS A 146 0.47 6.86 -11.21
N GLU A 147 -0.85 6.82 -11.06
CA GLU A 147 -1.67 7.97 -10.69
C GLU A 147 -1.96 8.05 -9.19
N GLY A 148 -1.51 7.06 -8.41
CA GLY A 148 -1.81 7.00 -6.98
C GLY A 148 -3.28 6.71 -6.67
N THR A 149 -4.04 6.21 -7.63
CA THR A 149 -5.45 5.82 -7.48
C THR A 149 -5.69 4.40 -7.99
N PRO A 150 -6.80 3.72 -7.62
CA PRO A 150 -7.11 2.41 -8.19
C PRO A 150 -7.03 2.38 -9.73
N PRO A 151 -6.57 1.26 -10.34
CA PRO A 151 -6.26 0.00 -9.70
C PRO A 151 -4.86 -0.07 -9.08
N PHE A 152 -4.77 -0.54 -7.84
CA PHE A 152 -3.51 -0.83 -7.15
C PHE A 152 -3.58 -2.15 -6.40
N ALA A 153 -2.43 -2.72 -6.03
CA ALA A 153 -2.37 -3.99 -5.31
C ALA A 153 -1.84 -3.84 -3.89
N VAL A 154 -2.32 -4.66 -2.96
CA VAL A 154 -1.67 -4.93 -1.67
C VAL A 154 -1.09 -6.33 -1.71
N ILE A 155 0.22 -6.43 -1.49
CA ILE A 155 0.97 -7.69 -1.49
C ILE A 155 1.36 -8.05 -0.06
N ARG A 156 1.19 -9.32 0.30
CA ARG A 156 1.71 -9.90 1.54
C ARG A 156 2.07 -11.36 1.30
N GLY A 157 3.36 -11.67 1.28
CA GLY A 157 3.80 -13.01 0.92
C GLY A 157 3.39 -13.32 -0.52
N ASP A 158 2.74 -14.46 -0.71
CA ASP A 158 2.18 -14.92 -1.98
C ASP A 158 0.76 -14.38 -2.27
N MET A 159 0.15 -13.67 -1.33
CA MET A 159 -1.20 -13.13 -1.50
C MET A 159 -1.19 -11.74 -2.16
N VAL A 160 -2.12 -11.56 -3.09
CA VAL A 160 -2.35 -10.30 -3.82
C VAL A 160 -3.81 -9.89 -3.69
N HIS A 161 -4.04 -8.68 -3.16
CA HIS A 161 -5.36 -8.05 -3.14
C HIS A 161 -5.37 -6.91 -4.14
N LEU A 162 -6.12 -7.07 -5.23
CA LEU A 162 -6.31 -6.02 -6.23
C LEU A 162 -7.48 -5.12 -5.80
N VAL A 163 -7.20 -3.84 -5.61
CA VAL A 163 -8.20 -2.80 -5.32
C VAL A 163 -8.54 -2.10 -6.63
N THR A 164 -9.82 -2.10 -7.02
CA THR A 164 -10.33 -1.42 -8.21
C THR A 164 -11.46 -0.47 -7.84
N TYR A 165 -11.82 0.43 -8.75
CA TYR A 165 -13.10 1.14 -8.62
C TYR A 165 -14.25 0.15 -8.74
N ASP A 166 -15.30 0.37 -7.97
CA ASP A 166 -16.57 -0.28 -8.23
C ASP A 166 -17.13 0.28 -9.55
N HIS A 167 -17.31 -0.59 -10.53
CA HIS A 167 -17.98 -0.25 -11.80
C HIS A 167 -19.48 -0.57 -11.67
N SER A 168 -20.11 -0.17 -10.58
CA SER A 168 -21.56 -0.24 -10.47
C SER A 168 -22.19 0.77 -11.44
N PRO A 169 -23.00 0.35 -12.41
CA PRO A 169 -23.67 1.25 -13.35
C PRO A 169 -24.77 2.12 -12.70
N ASP A 170 -25.05 1.97 -11.40
CA ASP A 170 -26.15 2.62 -10.70
C ASP A 170 -25.67 3.66 -9.66
N MET A 171 -25.01 4.72 -10.14
CA MET A 171 -24.98 6.00 -9.41
C MET A 171 -25.77 7.07 -10.17
N HIS A 172 -27.02 6.76 -10.46
CA HIS A 172 -28.09 7.73 -10.28
C HIS A 172 -28.68 7.48 -8.89
N HIS A 173 -28.48 8.40 -7.95
CA HIS A 173 -29.55 9.06 -7.19
C HIS A 173 -29.03 9.72 -5.89
N LEU A 174 -29.25 11.05 -5.89
CA LEU A 174 -29.45 12.01 -4.78
C LEU A 174 -28.23 12.47 -3.97
#